data_AF-A0A8X7S3J8-F1
#
_entry.id   AF-A0A8X7S3J8-F1
#
_cell.length_a   1.000
_cell.length_b   1.000
_cell.length_c   1.000
_cell.angle_alpha   90.00
_cell.angle_beta   90.00
_cell.angle_gamma   90.00
#
_symmetry.space_group_name_H-M   'P 1'
#
loop_
_entity.id
_entity.type
_entity.pdbx_description
1 polymer ?
#
loop_
_entity_poly.entity_id
_entity_poly.type
_entity_poly.pdbx_seq_one_letter_code
_entity_poly.pdbx_strand_id
1 'polypeptide(L)'
;MHEHCLYVFLVNEDEPDWRKHLYILCPKANGEHRLVLIRSLPDMPTYISQTAMGYVAMGSRIYVFCRSNKHHMITLSIDCGSHTVQPPPDVPVLMSPRMADIIKGRIYVIGYDNGWERVMVVFNTETQMWEPRMIRLDEEGTDGCAVMADKMYMRNLSKTLVYDPKESK
;
A
#
# COMPACT_ATOMS: atom_id res chain seq x y z
N MET A 1 20.87 14.09 10.13
CA MET A 1 21.07 13.43 8.81
C MET A 1 19.96 12.41 8.67
N HIS A 2 19.16 12.48 7.61
CA HIS A 2 18.20 11.42 7.30
C HIS A 2 18.94 10.36 6.50
N GLU A 3 19.11 9.16 7.06
CA GLU A 3 19.63 8.03 6.29
C GLU A 3 18.52 7.49 5.38
N HIS A 4 18.88 7.23 4.13
CA HIS A 4 17.98 6.57 3.19
C HIS A 4 18.07 5.05 3.42
N CYS A 5 17.00 4.47 3.93
CA CYS A 5 16.88 3.03 4.14
C CYS A 5 16.11 2.38 2.99
N LEU A 6 16.57 1.22 2.52
CA LEU A 6 15.83 0.38 1.59
C LEU A 6 15.14 -0.75 2.35
N TYR A 7 13.84 -0.85 2.17
CA TYR A 7 13.01 -1.94 2.69
C TYR A 7 12.49 -2.79 1.53
N VAL A 8 12.47 -4.10 1.72
CA VAL A 8 12.06 -5.06 0.67
C VAL A 8 11.14 -6.10 1.29
N PHE A 9 9.95 -6.29 0.69
CA PHE A 9 9.09 -7.42 0.99
C PHE A 9 9.47 -8.59 0.08
N LEU A 10 9.85 -9.72 0.66
CA LEU A 10 10.19 -10.94 -0.08
C LEU A 10 9.23 -12.06 0.32
N VAL A 11 8.92 -12.92 -0.64
CA VAL A 11 8.18 -14.17 -0.43
C VAL A 11 9.19 -15.30 -0.35
N ASN A 12 9.03 -16.18 0.64
CA ASN A 12 9.72 -17.46 0.65
C ASN A 12 8.83 -18.50 -0.05
N GLU A 13 9.27 -18.99 -1.22
CA GLU A 13 8.51 -19.96 -2.01
C GLU A 13 8.47 -21.36 -1.37
N ASP A 14 9.41 -21.66 -0.48
CA ASP A 14 9.48 -22.93 0.25
C ASP A 14 8.46 -22.98 1.42
N GLU A 15 7.88 -21.84 1.81
CA GLU A 15 6.88 -21.78 2.87
C GLU A 15 5.46 -22.02 2.31
N PRO A 16 4.65 -22.91 2.93
CA PRO A 16 3.36 -23.35 2.39
C PRO A 16 2.31 -22.24 2.26
N ASP A 17 2.53 -21.07 2.89
CA ASP A 17 1.62 -19.92 2.89
C ASP A 17 2.14 -18.73 2.05
N TRP A 18 3.27 -18.89 1.35
CA TRP A 18 3.95 -17.81 0.60
C TRP A 18 4.08 -16.51 1.40
N ARG A 19 4.43 -16.62 2.68
CA ARG A 19 4.43 -15.49 3.60
C ARG A 19 5.39 -14.41 3.13
N LYS A 20 4.93 -13.17 3.24
CA LYS A 20 5.75 -12.00 2.94
C LYS A 20 6.46 -11.53 4.20
N HIS A 21 7.78 -11.48 4.09
CA HIS A 21 8.69 -11.05 5.13
C HIS A 21 9.30 -9.69 4.77
N LEU A 22 9.41 -8.79 5.75
CA LEU A 22 10.03 -7.48 5.55
C LEU A 22 11.51 -7.53 5.91
N TYR A 23 12.35 -7.11 4.96
CA TYR A 23 13.79 -7.00 5.12
C TYR A 23 14.23 -5.53 5.00
N ILE A 24 15.31 -5.19 5.70
CA ILE A 24 16.02 -3.92 5.54
C ILE A 24 17.41 -4.18 4.94
N LEU A 25 17.83 -3.33 4.01
CA LEU A 25 19.19 -3.36 3.46
C LEU A 25 20.15 -2.66 4.44
N CYS A 26 21.08 -3.42 5.01
CA CYS A 26 22.10 -2.89 5.92
C CYS A 26 23.50 -2.95 5.29
N PRO A 27 24.34 -1.92 5.48
CA PRO A 27 25.75 -2.00 5.12
C PRO A 27 26.49 -2.98 6.03
N LYS A 28 27.50 -3.64 5.48
CA LYS A 28 28.50 -4.43 6.20
C LYS A 28 29.80 -3.62 6.32
N ALA A 29 30.66 -4.04 7.26
CA ALA A 29 31.97 -3.40 7.49
C ALA A 29 32.92 -3.45 6.27
N ASN A 30 32.71 -4.38 5.34
CA ASN A 30 33.50 -4.54 4.12
C ASN A 30 32.94 -3.72 2.93
N GLY A 31 31.94 -2.85 3.13
CA GLY A 31 31.32 -2.07 2.07
C GLY A 31 30.24 -2.82 1.27
N GLU A 32 30.03 -4.11 1.53
CA GLU A 32 28.90 -4.85 0.95
C GLU A 32 27.58 -4.48 1.63
N HIS A 33 26.47 -4.84 1.00
CA HIS A 33 25.14 -4.77 1.61
C HIS A 33 24.58 -6.17 1.88
N ARG A 34 23.73 -6.28 2.91
CA ARG A 34 22.95 -7.49 3.18
C ARG A 34 21.52 -7.14 3.53
N LEU A 35 20.60 -8.00 3.14
CA LEU A 35 19.23 -7.96 3.63
C LEU A 35 19.17 -8.59 5.02
N VAL A 36 18.56 -7.88 5.97
CA VAL A 36 18.35 -8.34 7.34
C VAL A 36 16.85 -8.41 7.59
N LEU A 37 16.37 -9.57 8.05
CA LEU A 37 14.96 -9.79 8.39
C LEU A 37 14.56 -8.97 9.61
N ILE A 38 13.46 -8.24 9.51
CA ILE A 38 12.86 -7.50 10.64
C ILE A 38 11.92 -8.43 11.40
N ARG A 39 12.45 -9.13 12.41
CA ARG A 39 11.69 -10.16 13.17
C ARG A 39 10.61 -9.61 14.10
N SER A 40 10.62 -8.32 14.41
CA SER A 40 9.64 -7.69 15.30
C SER A 40 8.27 -7.52 14.64
N LEU A 41 8.18 -7.68 13.32
CA LEU A 41 6.96 -7.52 12.56
C LEU A 41 6.27 -8.87 12.37
N PRO A 42 4.94 -8.94 12.47
CA PRO A 42 4.21 -10.16 12.17
C PRO A 42 4.39 -10.53 10.69
N ASP A 43 4.32 -11.83 10.41
CA ASP A 43 4.20 -12.32 9.04
C ASP A 43 2.98 -11.65 8.39
N MET A 44 3.18 -11.06 7.22
CA MET A 44 2.06 -10.41 6.53
C MET A 44 1.14 -11.49 5.95
N PRO A 45 -0.19 -11.42 6.22
CA PRO A 45 -1.12 -12.39 5.71
C PRO A 45 -1.18 -12.34 4.18
N THR A 46 -0.66 -13.37 3.53
CA THR A 46 -0.75 -13.62 2.10
C THR A 46 -2.03 -14.42 1.81
N TYR A 47 -3.19 -13.78 1.93
CA TYR A 47 -4.43 -14.44 1.51
C TYR A 47 -4.54 -14.52 -0.02
N ILE A 48 -4.05 -15.64 -0.55
CA ILE A 48 -4.47 -16.41 -1.74
C ILE A 48 -4.38 -15.71 -3.12
N SER A 49 -4.20 -14.39 -3.20
CA SER A 49 -3.86 -13.76 -4.48
C SER A 49 -2.80 -12.69 -4.30
N GLN A 50 -1.62 -12.94 -4.86
CA GLN A 50 -0.49 -12.02 -4.97
C GLN A 50 -0.86 -10.64 -5.58
N THR A 51 -2.06 -10.53 -6.16
CA THR A 51 -2.57 -9.39 -6.91
C THR A 51 -3.35 -8.36 -6.08
N ALA A 52 -3.59 -8.55 -4.78
CA ALA A 52 -4.43 -7.65 -3.96
C ALA A 52 -3.67 -7.01 -2.79
N MET A 53 -2.57 -6.33 -3.09
CA MET A 53 -1.74 -5.64 -2.08
C MET A 53 -1.19 -4.32 -2.62
N GLY A 54 -1.30 -3.25 -1.82
CA GLY A 54 -0.65 -1.96 -2.08
C GLY A 54 0.35 -1.62 -0.99
N TYR A 55 1.48 -1.02 -1.36
CA TYR A 55 2.51 -0.54 -0.43
C TYR A 55 2.86 0.90 -0.80
N VAL A 56 2.93 1.78 0.19
CA VAL A 56 3.45 3.13 -0.01
C VAL A 56 4.37 3.50 1.14
N ALA A 57 5.48 4.16 0.83
CA ALA A 57 6.39 4.72 1.82
C ALA A 57 6.18 6.24 1.88
N MET A 58 5.93 6.77 3.08
CA MET A 58 5.79 8.20 3.31
C MET A 58 6.56 8.57 4.58
N GLY A 59 7.59 9.41 4.44
CA GLY A 59 8.48 9.73 5.55
C GLY A 59 9.16 8.48 6.11
N SER A 60 9.11 8.31 7.43
CA SER A 60 9.64 7.13 8.14
C SER A 60 8.60 6.03 8.35
N ARG A 61 7.56 5.97 7.50
CA ARG A 61 6.47 4.99 7.62
C ARG A 61 6.22 4.27 6.31
N ILE A 62 5.91 2.98 6.42
CA ILE A 62 5.41 2.16 5.31
C ILE A 62 3.95 1.83 5.62
N TYR A 63 3.07 2.13 4.69
CA TYR A 63 1.66 1.75 4.75
C TYR A 63 1.42 0.55 3.84
N VAL A 64 0.75 -0.45 4.40
CA VAL A 64 0.44 -1.71 3.72
C VAL A 64 -1.07 -1.88 3.70
N PHE A 65 -1.59 -2.16 2.52
CA PHE A 65 -3.00 -2.42 2.29
C PHE A 65 -3.15 -3.81 1.71
N CYS A 66 -3.89 -4.69 2.37
CA CYS A 66 -4.09 -6.06 1.90
C CYS A 66 -5.53 -6.50 2.05
N ARG A 67 -5.91 -7.50 1.26
CA ARG A 67 -7.24 -8.10 1.32
C ARG A 67 -7.34 -9.11 2.47
N SER A 68 -8.39 -8.98 3.27
CA SER A 68 -8.86 -9.95 4.25
C SER A 68 -9.90 -10.91 3.65
N ASN A 69 -10.23 -11.97 4.40
CA ASN A 69 -11.38 -12.82 4.14
C ASN A 69 -12.66 -11.95 4.16
N LYS A 70 -13.51 -12.05 3.13
CA LYS A 70 -14.77 -11.28 2.95
C LYS A 70 -14.65 -9.83 2.43
N HIS A 71 -13.65 -9.51 1.60
CA HIS A 71 -13.50 -8.17 0.99
C HIS A 71 -13.34 -7.01 1.99
N HIS A 72 -12.90 -7.30 3.21
CA HIS A 72 -12.40 -6.28 4.13
C HIS A 72 -10.96 -5.94 3.76
N MET A 73 -10.60 -4.66 3.76
CA MET A 73 -9.21 -4.24 3.65
C MET A 73 -8.57 -4.21 5.03
N ILE A 74 -7.43 -4.89 5.18
CA ILE A 74 -6.53 -4.72 6.32
C ILE A 74 -5.55 -3.60 5.97
N THR A 75 -5.37 -2.67 6.90
CA THR A 75 -4.42 -1.58 6.77
C THR A 75 -3.42 -1.64 7.91
N LEU A 76 -2.14 -1.53 7.60
CA LEU A 76 -1.06 -1.56 8.58
C LEU A 76 -0.10 -0.38 8.31
N SER A 77 0.32 0.32 9.36
CA SER A 77 1.40 1.28 9.32
C SER A 77 2.60 0.68 10.04
N ILE A 78 3.76 0.68 9.39
CA ILE A 78 5.02 0.21 9.95
C ILE A 78 5.89 1.43 10.21
N ASP A 79 6.23 1.65 11.48
CA ASP A 79 7.20 2.66 11.86
C ASP A 79 8.61 2.13 11.55
N CYS A 80 9.33 2.83 10.69
CA CYS A 80 10.66 2.42 10.23
C CYS A 80 11.75 2.63 11.29
N GLY A 81 11.53 3.53 12.27
CA GLY A 81 12.49 3.84 13.31
C GLY A 81 12.48 2.81 14.44
N SER A 82 11.29 2.40 14.87
CA SER A 82 11.12 1.38 15.92
C SER A 82 10.89 -0.04 15.38
N HIS A 83 10.69 -0.21 14.07
CA HIS A 83 10.30 -1.48 13.44
C HIS A 83 9.07 -2.10 14.12
N THR A 84 8.04 -1.29 14.36
CA THR A 84 6.77 -1.71 14.99
C THR A 84 5.57 -1.47 14.09
N VAL A 85 4.54 -2.30 14.22
CA VAL A 85 3.25 -2.14 13.53
C VAL A 85 2.27 -1.34 14.37
N GLN A 86 1.59 -0.39 13.73
CA GLN A 86 0.45 0.34 14.26
C GLN A 86 -0.68 0.29 13.21
N PRO A 87 -1.80 -0.40 13.47
CA PRO A 87 -2.92 -0.37 12.54
C PRO A 87 -3.59 1.01 12.57
N PRO A 88 -3.81 1.67 11.43
CA PRO A 88 -4.70 2.83 11.35
C PRO A 88 -6.15 2.43 11.66
N PRO A 89 -7.08 3.41 11.78
CA PRO A 89 -8.50 3.12 11.88
C PRO A 89 -8.98 2.22 10.74
N ASP A 90 -9.98 1.39 11.02
CA ASP A 90 -10.60 0.55 10.00
C ASP A 90 -11.14 1.39 8.85
N VAL A 91 -10.98 0.91 7.63
CA VAL A 91 -11.56 1.56 6.46
C VAL A 91 -13.10 1.52 6.59
N PRO A 92 -13.82 2.62 6.34
CA PRO A 92 -15.28 2.63 6.43
C PRO A 92 -15.98 1.88 5.29
N VAL A 93 -15.23 1.22 4.41
CA VAL A 93 -15.69 0.71 3.12
C VAL A 93 -15.21 -0.72 2.90
N LEU A 94 -16.10 -1.58 2.40
CA LEU A 94 -15.76 -2.91 1.90
C LEU A 94 -15.15 -2.80 0.51
N MET A 95 -13.85 -3.12 0.41
CA MET A 95 -13.14 -3.17 -0.86
C MET A 95 -11.94 -4.11 -0.79
N SER A 96 -11.55 -4.64 -1.95
CA SER A 96 -10.33 -5.40 -2.16
C SER A 96 -9.25 -4.49 -2.74
N PRO A 97 -8.21 -4.11 -1.96
CA PRO A 97 -7.17 -3.20 -2.45
C PRO A 97 -6.34 -3.84 -3.55
N ARG A 98 -5.86 -3.03 -4.48
CA ARG A 98 -5.00 -3.44 -5.59
C ARG A 98 -3.70 -2.67 -5.65
N MET A 99 -3.79 -1.36 -5.44
CA MET A 99 -2.66 -0.45 -5.56
C MET A 99 -2.92 0.80 -4.72
N ALA A 100 -1.86 1.52 -4.40
CA ALA A 100 -1.95 2.77 -3.67
C ALA A 100 -0.81 3.69 -4.10
N ASP A 101 -1.04 4.99 -4.04
CA ASP A 101 0.00 6.00 -4.26
C ASP A 101 -0.33 7.28 -3.46
N ILE A 102 0.61 8.21 -3.41
CA ILE A 102 0.55 9.41 -2.57
C ILE A 102 0.36 10.65 -3.44
N ILE A 103 -0.64 11.48 -3.12
CA ILE A 103 -0.79 12.82 -3.71
C ILE A 103 -0.91 13.81 -2.56
N LYS A 104 -0.06 14.85 -2.56
CA LYS A 104 -0.07 15.94 -1.55
C LYS A 104 -0.17 15.41 -0.11
N GLY A 105 0.57 14.35 0.20
CA GLY A 105 0.63 13.74 1.55
C GLY A 105 -0.58 12.88 1.93
N ARG A 106 -1.52 12.63 1.03
CA ARG A 106 -2.64 11.70 1.25
C ARG A 106 -2.41 10.44 0.46
N ILE A 107 -2.80 9.30 1.04
CA ILE A 107 -2.67 7.99 0.39
C ILE A 107 -3.99 7.67 -0.28
N TYR A 108 -3.94 7.44 -1.59
CA TYR A 108 -5.09 7.05 -2.40
C TYR A 108 -4.99 5.55 -2.65
N VAL A 109 -5.93 4.79 -2.11
CA VAL A 109 -5.96 3.34 -2.26
C VAL A 109 -7.04 2.99 -3.29
N ILE A 110 -6.63 2.30 -4.34
CA ILE A 110 -7.50 1.85 -5.42
C ILE A 110 -7.76 0.36 -5.26
N GLY A 111 -9.00 -0.04 -5.49
CA GLY A 111 -9.40 -1.43 -5.48
C GLY A 111 -10.77 -1.65 -6.11
N TYR A 112 -11.39 -2.76 -5.74
CA TYR A 112 -12.70 -3.17 -6.22
C TYR A 112 -13.64 -3.38 -5.05
N ASP A 113 -14.88 -2.89 -5.17
CA ASP A 113 -15.94 -3.21 -4.22
C ASP A 113 -16.53 -4.61 -4.49
N ASN A 114 -17.58 -4.97 -3.75
CA ASN A 114 -18.25 -6.27 -3.91
C ASN A 114 -18.99 -6.42 -5.25
N GLY A 115 -19.33 -5.30 -5.90
CA GLY A 115 -19.95 -5.27 -7.23
C GLY A 115 -18.93 -5.37 -8.36
N TRP A 116 -17.63 -5.53 -8.03
CA TRP A 116 -16.52 -5.41 -8.97
C TRP A 116 -16.40 -4.03 -9.61
N GLU A 117 -17.03 -3.00 -9.03
CA GLU A 117 -16.83 -1.63 -9.45
C GLU A 117 -15.50 -1.12 -8.90
N ARG A 118 -14.80 -0.31 -9.69
CA ARG A 118 -13.55 0.28 -9.26
C ARG A 118 -13.84 1.43 -8.30
N VAL A 119 -13.21 1.35 -7.14
CA VAL A 119 -13.37 2.33 -6.09
C VAL A 119 -12.03 2.81 -5.57
N MET A 120 -12.02 4.05 -5.11
CA MET A 120 -10.87 4.67 -4.48
C MET A 120 -11.29 5.28 -3.14
N VAL A 121 -10.46 5.05 -2.14
CA VAL A 121 -10.59 5.63 -0.80
C VAL A 121 -9.31 6.40 -0.49
N VAL A 122 -9.45 7.45 0.32
CA VAL A 122 -8.36 8.36 0.63
C VAL A 122 -8.07 8.30 2.12
N PHE A 123 -6.83 8.02 2.48
CA PHE A 123 -6.34 8.11 3.84
C PHE A 123 -5.55 9.40 4.02
N ASN A 124 -6.04 10.26 4.92
CA ASN A 124 -5.34 11.48 5.30
C ASN A 124 -4.29 11.14 6.36
N THR A 125 -3.02 11.28 6.01
CA THR A 125 -1.90 10.94 6.90
C THR A 125 -1.65 12.00 7.98
N GLU A 126 -2.11 13.23 7.79
CA GLU A 126 -1.99 14.29 8.81
C GLU A 126 -2.96 14.02 9.97
N THR A 127 -4.21 13.71 9.64
CA THR A 127 -5.25 13.41 10.64
C THR A 127 -5.30 11.95 11.06
N GLN A 128 -4.59 11.07 10.34
CA GLN A 128 -4.65 9.60 10.49
C GLN A 128 -6.07 9.03 10.33
N MET A 129 -6.87 9.61 9.43
CA MET A 129 -8.28 9.25 9.23
C MET A 129 -8.58 8.99 7.75
N TRP A 130 -9.53 8.08 7.50
CA TRP A 130 -10.12 7.89 6.18
C TRP A 130 -11.07 9.04 5.84
N GLU A 131 -11.01 9.51 4.60
CA GLU A 131 -12.05 10.38 4.07
C GLU A 131 -13.35 9.59 3.93
N PRO A 132 -14.50 10.17 4.33
CA PRO A 132 -15.77 9.44 4.38
C PRO A 132 -16.31 9.10 2.99
N ARG A 133 -15.84 9.78 1.95
CA ARG A 133 -16.33 9.63 0.58
C ARG A 133 -15.49 8.61 -0.18
N MET A 134 -16.14 7.53 -0.58
CA MET A 134 -15.64 6.64 -1.63
C MET A 134 -15.81 7.30 -3.00
N ILE A 135 -14.78 7.19 -3.84
CA ILE A 135 -14.79 7.69 -5.22
C ILE A 135 -14.94 6.52 -6.16
N ARG A 136 -15.98 6.53 -7.00
CA ARG A 136 -16.14 5.57 -8.10
C ARG A 136 -15.30 6.02 -9.28
N LEU A 137 -14.62 5.06 -9.89
CA LEU A 137 -13.78 5.28 -11.06
C LEU A 137 -14.43 4.58 -12.25
N ASP A 138 -14.88 5.37 -13.23
CA ASP A 138 -15.54 4.87 -14.43
C ASP A 138 -14.51 4.25 -15.39
N GLU A 139 -14.12 2.98 -15.18
CA GLU A 139 -13.48 2.09 -16.18
C GLU A 139 -13.08 0.72 -15.56
N GLU A 140 -13.14 -0.36 -16.35
CA GLU A 140 -12.73 -1.71 -15.94
C GLU A 140 -11.23 -1.95 -16.14
N GLY A 141 -10.54 -2.67 -15.24
CA GLY A 141 -9.14 -3.11 -15.40
C GLY A 141 -8.03 -2.06 -15.15
N THR A 142 -7.18 -2.30 -14.15
CA THR A 142 -5.94 -1.50 -13.93
C THR A 142 -4.79 -2.43 -13.57
N ASP A 143 -3.70 -2.34 -14.32
CA ASP A 143 -2.48 -3.13 -14.08
C ASP A 143 -1.38 -2.33 -13.36
N GLY A 144 -1.59 -1.02 -13.16
CA GLY A 144 -0.70 -0.18 -12.36
C GLY A 144 -1.17 1.26 -12.24
N CYS A 145 -0.66 1.96 -11.23
CA CYS A 145 -0.81 3.40 -11.07
C CYS A 145 0.54 4.07 -10.85
N ALA A 146 0.64 5.35 -11.21
CA ALA A 146 1.76 6.20 -10.88
C ALA A 146 1.28 7.64 -10.68
N VAL A 147 1.79 8.31 -9.66
CA VAL A 147 1.57 9.74 -9.45
C VAL A 147 2.68 10.55 -10.10
N MET A 148 2.29 11.52 -10.92
CA MET A 148 3.18 12.50 -11.53
C MET A 148 2.47 13.85 -11.61
N ALA A 149 3.19 14.94 -11.32
CA ALA A 149 2.64 16.30 -11.37
C ALA A 149 1.31 16.45 -10.59
N ASP A 150 1.25 15.90 -9.37
CA ASP A 150 0.09 15.89 -8.48
C ASP A 150 -1.17 15.21 -9.05
N LYS A 151 -1.02 14.37 -10.07
CA LYS A 151 -2.11 13.59 -10.69
C LYS A 151 -1.77 12.12 -10.67
N MET A 152 -2.79 11.31 -10.54
CA MET A 152 -2.65 9.86 -10.59
C MET A 152 -3.01 9.33 -11.96
N TYR A 153 -2.05 8.68 -12.60
CA TYR A 153 -2.20 8.00 -13.87
C TYR A 153 -2.43 6.52 -13.59
N MET A 154 -3.53 5.98 -14.10
CA MET A 154 -3.89 4.57 -13.97
C MET A 154 -3.89 3.93 -15.34
N ARG A 155 -3.12 2.85 -15.48
CA ARG A 155 -3.01 2.12 -16.74
C ARG A 155 -4.05 1.01 -16.79
N ASN A 156 -4.92 1.08 -17.79
CA ASN A 156 -5.81 0.00 -18.21
C ASN A 156 -5.20 -0.72 -19.44
N LEU A 157 -5.68 -1.92 -19.78
CA LEU A 157 -5.30 -2.70 -20.95
C LEU A 157 -5.49 -1.93 -22.26
N SER A 158 -6.47 -1.02 -22.32
CA SER A 158 -6.82 -0.28 -23.55
C SER A 158 -6.71 1.24 -23.45
N LYS A 159 -6.62 1.81 -22.24
CA LYS A 159 -6.68 3.26 -21.99
C LYS A 159 -5.84 3.68 -20.78
N THR A 160 -5.57 4.97 -20.67
CA THR A 160 -5.00 5.57 -19.45
C THR A 160 -6.03 6.50 -18.84
N LEU A 161 -6.39 6.25 -17.59
CA LEU A 161 -7.26 7.12 -16.80
C LEU A 161 -6.39 8.07 -15.98
N VAL A 162 -6.72 9.37 -15.99
CA VAL A 162 -6.02 10.37 -15.18
C VAL A 162 -6.99 10.89 -14.12
N TYR A 163 -6.64 10.67 -12.86
CA TYR A 163 -7.32 11.27 -11.73
C TYR A 163 -6.58 12.53 -11.29
N ASP A 164 -7.29 13.65 -11.37
CA ASP A 164 -6.84 14.95 -10.89
C ASP A 164 -7.62 15.25 -9.60
N PRO A 165 -6.99 15.16 -8.41
CA PRO A 165 -7.65 15.49 -7.17
C PRO A 165 -7.99 16.96 -7.18
N LYS A 166 -9.28 17.27 -7.37
CA LYS A 166 -9.80 18.60 -7.08
C LYS A 166 -9.50 18.88 -5.62
N GLU A 167 -8.88 20.02 -5.33
CA GLU A 167 -8.76 20.47 -3.95
C GLU A 167 -10.18 20.51 -3.37
N SER A 168 -10.44 19.65 -2.39
CA SER A 168 -11.55 19.86 -1.49
C SER A 168 -11.25 21.19 -0.81
N LYS A 169 -11.94 22.24 -1.27
CA LYS A 169 -12.01 23.51 -0.54
C LYS A 169 -12.44 23.28 0.89
#